data_AF-A0A1H9TV11-F1
#
_entry.id   AF-A0A1H9TV11-F1
#
_cell.length_a   1.000
_cell.length_b   1.000
_cell.length_c   1.000
_cell.angle_alpha   90.00
_cell.angle_beta   90.00
_cell.angle_gamma   90.00
#
_symmetry.space_group_name_H-M   'P 1'
#
loop_
_entity.id
_entity.type
_entity.pdbx_description
1 polymer ?
#
loop_
_entity_poly.entity_id
_entity_poly.type
_entity_poly.pdbx_seq_one_letter_code
_entity_poly.pdbx_strand_id
1 'polypeptide(L)'
;MTSPGFNVHTQAMRDHARRIDGIVKQIETAQQAIGQAQINGANAYGILCSPLLEPLMGTIEAAGTGAVTTAHGVVNATVDGVNGMADAYDNVDQALSGNFKKIVEKLGELTS
;
A
#
# COMPACT_ATOMS: atom_id res chain seq x y z
N MET A 1 5.09 -30.78 23.85
CA MET A 1 5.78 -29.81 22.97
C MET A 1 4.71 -29.03 22.23
N THR A 2 4.24 -27.93 22.78
CA THR A 2 3.27 -27.05 22.11
C THR A 2 4.02 -26.31 21.01
N SER A 3 3.59 -26.47 19.77
CA SER A 3 4.07 -25.68 18.63
C SER A 3 4.02 -24.20 19.00
N PRO A 4 5.05 -23.38 18.68
CA PRO A 4 4.95 -21.94 18.87
C PRO A 4 3.71 -21.46 18.09
N GLY A 5 2.67 -21.08 18.82
CA GLY A 5 1.44 -20.59 18.22
C GLY A 5 1.77 -19.36 17.38
N PHE A 6 1.26 -19.31 16.15
CA PHE A 6 1.32 -18.11 15.34
C PHE A 6 0.51 -17.02 16.05
N ASN A 7 1.19 -16.10 16.73
CA ASN A 7 0.56 -14.92 17.32
C ASN A 7 0.65 -13.78 16.31
N VAL A 8 -0.43 -13.55 15.57
CA VAL A 8 -0.48 -12.48 14.57
C VAL A 8 -0.97 -11.21 15.23
N HIS A 9 -0.10 -10.20 15.28
CA HIS A 9 -0.42 -8.89 15.81
C HIS A 9 -1.04 -8.01 14.71
N THR A 10 -2.35 -8.14 14.51
CA THR A 10 -3.11 -7.39 13.48
C THR A 10 -2.94 -5.88 13.64
N GLN A 11 -2.80 -5.39 14.87
CA GLN A 11 -2.49 -3.99 15.14
C GLN A 11 -1.12 -3.55 14.57
N ALA A 12 -0.08 -4.38 14.72
CA ALA A 12 1.24 -4.09 14.16
C ALA A 12 1.23 -4.10 12.63
N MET A 13 0.40 -4.95 12.02
CA MET A 13 0.17 -4.97 10.56
C MET A 13 -0.48 -3.66 10.10
N ARG A 14 -1.53 -3.20 10.79
CA ARG A 14 -2.18 -1.91 10.49
C ARG A 14 -1.22 -0.73 10.69
N ASP A 15 -0.38 -0.77 11.72
CA ASP A 15 0.66 0.24 11.94
C ASP A 15 1.70 0.26 10.82
N HIS A 16 2.02 -0.90 10.25
CA HIS A 16 2.91 -0.99 9.11
C HIS A 16 2.25 -0.46 7.83
N ALA A 17 1.00 -0.84 7.56
CA ALA A 17 0.21 -0.30 6.46
C ALA A 17 0.12 1.24 6.52
N ARG A 18 -0.09 1.82 7.70
CA ARG A 18 -0.06 3.29 7.91
C ARG A 18 1.28 3.93 7.58
N ARG A 19 2.40 3.24 7.82
CA ARG A 19 3.73 3.75 7.42
C ARG A 19 3.92 3.70 5.91
N ILE A 20 3.42 2.65 5.26
CA ILE A 20 3.46 2.52 3.80
C ILE A 20 2.56 3.57 3.14
N ASP A 21 1.40 3.91 3.72
CA ASP A 21 0.55 5.03 3.28
C ASP A 21 1.32 6.38 3.25
N GLY A 22 2.24 6.59 4.20
CA GLY A 22 3.15 7.74 4.18
C GLY A 22 4.10 7.76 2.98
N ILE A 23 4.43 6.61 2.40
CA ILE A 23 5.22 6.48 1.17
C ILE A 23 4.34 6.76 -0.05
N VAL A 24 3.08 6.29 -0.06
CA VAL A 24 2.11 6.59 -1.12
C VAL A 24 1.99 8.10 -1.32
N LYS A 25 1.82 8.87 -0.24
CA LYS A 25 1.75 10.34 -0.29
C LYS A 25 3.00 11.01 -0.86
N GLN A 26 4.18 10.44 -0.60
CA GLN A 26 5.42 10.94 -1.20
C GLN A 26 5.46 10.68 -2.70
N ILE A 27 4.96 9.53 -3.14
CA ILE A 27 4.83 9.19 -4.56
C ILE A 27 3.82 10.11 -5.25
N GLU A 28 2.68 10.40 -4.62
CA GLU A 28 1.69 11.37 -5.13
C GLU A 28 2.32 12.77 -5.29
N THR A 29 3.10 13.20 -4.29
CA THR A 29 3.84 14.47 -4.36
C THR A 29 4.81 14.48 -5.54
N ALA A 30 5.51 13.36 -5.78
CA ALA A 30 6.40 13.23 -6.93
C ALA A 30 5.64 13.27 -8.27
N GLN A 31 4.45 12.66 -8.37
CA GLN A 31 3.60 12.75 -9.57
C GLN A 31 3.15 14.19 -9.84
N GLN A 32 2.74 14.91 -8.80
CA GLN A 32 2.38 16.33 -8.92
C GLN A 32 3.56 17.18 -9.39
N ALA A 33 4.75 16.93 -8.86
CA ALA A 33 5.97 17.62 -9.29
C ALA A 33 6.29 17.36 -10.77
N ILE A 34 6.16 16.11 -11.23
CA ILE A 34 6.33 15.76 -12.66
C ILE A 34 5.34 16.53 -13.53
N GLY A 35 4.07 16.63 -13.12
CA GLY A 35 3.06 17.37 -13.88
C GLY A 35 3.29 18.88 -13.95
N GLN A 36 4.04 19.45 -12.99
CA GLN A 36 4.37 20.88 -12.97
C GLN A 36 5.71 21.20 -13.64
N ALA A 37 6.68 20.28 -13.58
CA ALA A 37 8.01 20.43 -14.16
C ALA A 37 8.08 19.67 -15.50
N GLN A 38 7.39 20.18 -16.53
CA GLN A 38 7.50 19.64 -17.89
C GLN A 38 8.91 19.90 -18.45
N ILE A 39 9.60 18.81 -18.78
CA ILE A 39 10.98 18.87 -19.28
C ILE A 39 11.00 19.04 -20.80
N ASN A 40 9.90 18.71 -21.48
CA ASN A 40 9.70 18.85 -22.92
C ASN A 40 9.35 20.27 -23.43
N GLY A 41 9.45 21.31 -22.60
CA GLY A 41 9.12 22.66 -23.01
C GLY A 41 10.18 23.28 -23.95
N ALA A 42 9.76 23.86 -25.08
CA ALA A 42 10.65 24.54 -26.03
C ALA A 42 11.49 25.69 -25.44
N ASN A 43 11.11 26.16 -24.25
CA ASN A 43 11.85 27.20 -23.52
C ASN A 43 12.95 26.63 -22.59
N ALA A 44 12.99 25.32 -22.33
CA ALA A 44 13.93 24.71 -21.39
C ALA A 44 15.33 24.52 -21.99
N TYR A 45 15.42 24.21 -23.29
CA TYR A 45 16.67 23.92 -23.98
C TYR A 45 17.08 24.99 -25.01
N GLY A 46 16.22 25.99 -25.24
CA GLY A 46 16.43 27.03 -26.24
C GLY A 46 16.33 26.51 -27.69
N ILE A 47 16.05 27.43 -28.62
CA ILE A 47 15.78 27.12 -30.05
C ILE A 47 16.82 26.22 -30.71
N LEU A 48 18.09 26.29 -30.30
CA LEU A 48 19.17 25.54 -30.92
C LEU A 48 19.27 24.08 -30.43
N CYS A 49 18.88 23.79 -29.19
CA CYS A 49 18.99 22.43 -28.62
C CYS A 49 17.64 21.71 -28.55
N SER A 50 16.52 22.45 -28.60
CA SER A 50 15.16 21.93 -28.70
C SER A 50 14.94 20.82 -29.74
N PRO A 51 15.34 20.97 -31.02
CA PRO A 51 14.98 19.97 -32.05
C PRO A 51 15.67 18.61 -31.87
N LEU A 52 16.77 18.54 -31.11
CA LEU A 52 17.46 17.29 -30.81
C LEU A 52 17.07 16.72 -29.45
N LEU A 53 16.87 17.59 -28.44
CA LEU A 53 16.66 17.18 -27.06
C LEU A 53 15.18 16.97 -26.71
N GLU A 54 14.24 17.71 -27.30
CA GLU A 54 12.80 17.55 -27.00
C GLU A 54 12.29 16.12 -27.23
N PRO A 55 12.61 15.44 -28.35
CA PRO A 55 12.14 14.06 -28.57
C PRO A 55 12.73 13.09 -27.54
N LEU A 56 14.00 13.24 -27.20
CA LEU A 56 14.68 12.39 -26.21
C LEU A 56 14.10 12.62 -24.81
N MET A 57 13.95 13.88 -24.40
CA MET A 57 13.41 14.23 -23.08
C MET A 57 11.94 13.81 -22.94
N GLY A 58 11.14 13.90 -24.01
CA GLY A 58 9.77 13.38 -23.99
C GLY A 58 9.70 11.88 -23.70
N THR A 59 10.62 11.06 -24.23
CA THR A 59 10.66 9.62 -23.91
C THR A 59 11.07 9.34 -22.47
N ILE A 60 12.01 10.11 -21.93
CA ILE A 60 12.48 9.99 -20.55
C ILE A 60 11.38 10.41 -19.58
N GLU A 61 10.67 11.49 -19.88
CA GLU A 61 9.54 12.01 -19.09
C GLU A 61 8.39 10.98 -19.06
N ALA A 62 8.06 10.37 -20.21
CA ALA A 62 7.05 9.32 -20.28
C ALA A 62 7.46 8.06 -19.48
N ALA A 63 8.72 7.62 -19.60
CA ALA A 63 9.24 6.48 -18.85
C ALA A 63 9.25 6.74 -17.34
N GLY A 64 9.67 7.93 -16.91
CA GLY A 64 9.65 8.36 -15.51
C GLY A 64 8.24 8.40 -14.94
N THR A 65 7.30 9.00 -15.68
CA THR A 65 5.88 9.06 -15.27
C THR A 65 5.28 7.65 -15.13
N GLY A 66 5.57 6.77 -16.09
CA GLY A 66 5.12 5.38 -16.04
C GLY A 66 5.68 4.60 -14.85
N ALA A 67 6.96 4.78 -14.55
CA ALA A 67 7.61 4.14 -13.40
C ALA A 67 7.00 4.60 -12.07
N VAL A 68 6.79 5.91 -11.90
CA VAL A 68 6.19 6.48 -10.69
C VAL A 68 4.72 6.05 -10.53
N THR A 69 3.97 5.99 -11.62
CA THR A 69 2.57 5.49 -11.62
C THR A 69 2.51 4.02 -11.23
N THR A 70 3.42 3.19 -11.76
CA THR A 70 3.50 1.77 -11.42
C THR A 70 3.88 1.58 -9.96
N ALA A 71 4.87 2.32 -9.48
CA ALA A 71 5.29 2.30 -8.08
C ALA A 71 4.13 2.65 -7.15
N HIS A 72 3.36 3.69 -7.48
CA HIS A 72 2.15 4.06 -6.74
C HIS A 72 1.16 2.90 -6.63
N GLY A 73 0.83 2.25 -7.76
CA GLY A 73 -0.11 1.13 -7.79
C GLY A 73 0.35 -0.07 -6.94
N VAL A 74 1.62 -0.44 -7.03
CA VAL A 74 2.18 -1.57 -6.27
C VAL A 74 2.19 -1.29 -4.77
N VAL A 75 2.60 -0.08 -4.37
CA VAL A 75 2.65 0.30 -2.96
C VAL A 75 1.24 0.37 -2.38
N ASN A 76 0.28 0.92 -3.12
CA ASN A 76 -1.12 0.97 -2.68
C ASN A 76 -1.72 -0.43 -2.54
N ALA A 77 -1.49 -1.32 -3.52
CA ALA A 77 -1.92 -2.72 -3.43
C ALA A 77 -1.31 -3.46 -2.22
N THR A 78 -0.10 -3.08 -1.81
CA THR A 78 0.55 -3.62 -0.61
C THR A 78 -0.15 -3.16 0.66
N VAL A 79 -0.51 -1.88 0.76
CA VAL A 79 -1.31 -1.33 1.88
C VAL A 79 -2.63 -2.09 2.01
N ASP A 80 -3.35 -2.23 0.91
CA ASP A 80 -4.63 -2.93 0.86
C ASP A 80 -4.49 -4.40 1.26
N GLY A 81 -3.46 -5.09 0.75
CA GLY A 81 -3.18 -6.48 1.09
C GLY A 81 -2.88 -6.69 2.57
N VAL A 82 -2.08 -5.82 3.18
CA VAL A 82 -1.73 -5.90 4.61
C VAL A 82 -2.96 -5.64 5.48
N ASN A 83 -3.79 -4.65 5.13
CA ASN A 83 -5.04 -4.38 5.84
C ASN A 83 -6.01 -5.55 5.70
N GLY A 84 -6.18 -6.10 4.49
CA GLY A 84 -7.05 -7.24 4.23
C GLY A 84 -6.62 -8.51 4.97
N MET A 85 -5.31 -8.76 5.09
CA MET A 85 -4.83 -9.84 5.95
C MET A 85 -5.13 -9.60 7.42
N ALA A 86 -4.94 -8.38 7.93
CA ALA A 86 -5.27 -8.05 9.31
C ALA A 86 -6.76 -8.28 9.61
N ASP A 87 -7.65 -7.87 8.69
CA ASP A 87 -9.09 -8.12 8.79
C ASP A 87 -9.42 -9.61 8.79
N ALA A 88 -8.75 -10.42 7.95
CA ALA A 88 -8.95 -11.86 7.93
C ALA A 88 -8.59 -12.52 9.28
N TYR A 89 -7.49 -12.10 9.90
CA TYR A 89 -7.11 -12.59 11.22
C TYR A 89 -8.10 -12.19 12.31
N ASP A 90 -8.51 -10.92 12.35
CA ASP A 90 -9.49 -10.43 13.33
C ASP A 90 -10.84 -11.15 13.18
N ASN A 91 -11.28 -11.43 11.95
CA ASN A 91 -12.51 -12.17 11.68
C ASN A 91 -12.45 -13.62 12.18
N VAL A 92 -11.33 -14.31 11.97
CA VAL A 92 -11.15 -15.68 12.45
C VAL A 92 -11.13 -15.70 13.99
N ASP A 93 -10.43 -14.76 14.62
CA ASP A 93 -10.34 -14.69 16.09
C ASP A 93 -11.71 -14.40 16.73
N GLN A 94 -12.49 -13.47 16.15
CA GLN A 94 -13.85 -13.19 16.60
C GLN A 94 -14.78 -14.40 16.43
N ALA A 95 -14.69 -15.12 15.31
CA ALA A 95 -15.49 -16.33 15.07
C ALA A 95 -15.15 -17.44 16.08
N LEU A 96 -13.86 -17.65 16.35
CA LEU A 96 -13.41 -18.66 17.30
C LEU A 96 -13.84 -18.30 18.73
N SER A 97 -13.63 -17.05 19.14
CA SER A 97 -14.02 -16.53 20.45
C SER A 97 -15.53 -16.63 20.68
N GLY A 98 -16.33 -16.29 19.67
CA GLY A 98 -17.79 -16.42 19.71
C GLY A 98 -18.25 -17.87 19.86
N ASN A 99 -17.62 -18.81 19.15
CA ASN A 99 -17.92 -20.23 19.26
C ASN A 99 -17.52 -20.79 20.63
N PHE A 100 -16.34 -20.44 21.14
CA PHE A 100 -15.89 -20.84 22.47
C PHE A 100 -16.84 -20.33 23.56
N LYS A 101 -17.25 -19.06 23.49
CA LYS A 101 -18.20 -18.48 24.44
C LYS A 101 -19.52 -19.27 24.49
N LYS A 102 -20.09 -19.61 23.32
CA LYS A 102 -21.30 -20.44 23.24
C LYS A 102 -21.13 -21.83 23.84
N ILE A 103 -19.97 -22.46 23.64
CA ILE A 103 -19.66 -23.77 24.23
C ILE A 103 -19.60 -23.68 25.75
N VAL A 104 -18.92 -22.65 26.28
CA VAL A 104 -18.82 -22.41 27.73
C VAL A 104 -20.20 -22.14 28.34
N GLU A 105 -21.04 -21.32 27.70
CA GLU A 105 -22.41 -21.06 28.14
C GLU A 105 -23.23 -22.37 28.22
N LYS A 106 -23.21 -23.19 27.16
CA LYS A 106 -23.92 -24.48 27.15
C LYS A 106 -23.42 -25.47 28.20
N LEU A 107 -22.12 -25.51 28.45
CA LEU A 107 -21.56 -26.37 29.50
C LEU A 107 -21.95 -25.89 30.90
N GLY A 108 -22.03 -24.57 31.10
CA GLY A 108 -22.54 -23.98 32.34
C GLY A 108 -24.01 -24.32 32.60
N GLU A 109 -24.85 -24.28 31.56
CA GLU A 109 -26.27 -24.68 31.65
C GLU A 109 -26.48 -26.17 31.96
N LEU A 110 -25.57 -27.04 31.53
CA LEU A 110 -25.65 -28.49 31.78
C LEU A 110 -25.14 -28.92 33.16
N THR A 111 -24.45 -28.02 33.89
CA THR A 111 -23.83 -28.32 35.18
C THR A 111 -24.53 -27.63 36.37
N SER A 112 -25.55 -26.81 36.12
CA SER A 112 -26.55 -26.34 37.11
C SER A 112 -27.82 -27.18 37.05
#